data_AF-A0A0B6XVJ6-F1
#
_entry.id   AF-A0A0B6XVJ6-F1
#
_cell.length_a   1.000
_cell.length_b   1.000
_cell.length_c   1.000
_cell.angle_alpha   90.00
_cell.angle_beta   90.00
_cell.angle_gamma   90.00
#
_symmetry.space_group_name_H-M   'P 1'
#
loop_
_entity.id
_entity.type
_entity.pdbx_description
1 polymer ?
#
loop_
_entity_poly.entity_id
_entity_poly.type
_entity_poly.pdbx_seq_one_letter_code
_entity_poly.pdbx_strand_id
1 'polypeptide(L)' 'YPGARYYGGNEFIDQMELLCQRRALKVFGCDPEKWGVNVQSLSGAPANLAVYTGLLQPNERIMGLDLPDGGHL' A
#
# COMPACT_ATOMS: atom_id res chain seq x y z
N TYR A 1 -1.62 -12.36 -1.66
CA TYR A 1 -2.18 -11.51 -2.73
C TYR A 1 -3.16 -12.33 -3.57
N PRO A 2 -4.00 -11.70 -4.41
CA PRO A 2 -4.88 -12.44 -5.31
C PRO A 2 -4.11 -13.47 -6.16
N GLY A 3 -4.62 -14.69 -6.28
CA GLY A 3 -3.96 -15.80 -6.97
C GLY A 3 -2.76 -16.44 -6.25
N ALA A 4 -2.30 -15.84 -5.15
CA ALA A 4 -1.19 -16.31 -4.33
C ALA A 4 -1.57 -16.24 -2.84
N ARG A 5 -2.57 -17.04 -2.46
CA ARG A 5 -3.08 -17.16 -1.09
C ARG A 5 -2.49 -18.40 -0.43
N TYR A 6 -2.28 -18.32 0.88
CA TYR A 6 -1.87 -19.48 1.69
C TYR A 6 -3.00 -20.51 1.87
N TYR A 7 -4.26 -20.07 1.76
CA TYR A 7 -5.44 -20.91 2.00
C TYR A 7 -6.37 -20.93 0.78
N GLY A 8 -7.11 -22.02 0.62
CA GLY A 8 -8.18 -22.15 -0.38
C GLY A 8 -9.44 -21.33 -0.03
N GLY A 9 -10.41 -21.29 -0.95
CA GLY A 9 -11.71 -20.66 -0.73
C GLY A 9 -11.76 -19.12 -0.91
N ASN A 10 -10.72 -18.53 -1.51
CA ASN A 10 -10.58 -17.07 -1.63
C ASN A 10 -11.08 -16.48 -2.96
N GLU A 11 -11.84 -17.23 -3.76
CA GLU A 11 -12.26 -16.80 -5.11
C GLU A 11 -12.93 -15.41 -5.11
N PHE A 12 -13.93 -15.19 -4.25
CA PHE A 12 -14.64 -13.92 -4.17
C PHE A 12 -13.79 -12.81 -3.52
N ILE A 13 -12.90 -13.17 -2.60
CA ILE A 13 -11.99 -12.23 -1.93
C ILE A 13 -10.96 -11.70 -2.94
N ASP A 14 -10.43 -12.57 -3.80
CA ASP A 14 -9.52 -12.20 -4.87
C ASP A 14 -10.21 -11.28 -5.89
N GLN A 15 -11.43 -11.60 -6.30
CA GLN A 15 -12.22 -10.73 -7.17
C GLN A 15 -12.45 -9.33 -6.56
N MET A 16 -12.78 -9.28 -5.26
CA MET A 16 -12.98 -8.03 -4.52
C MET A 16 -11.68 -7.21 -4.44
N GLU A 17 -10.56 -7.84 -4.07
CA GLU A 17 -9.28 -7.14 -3.93
C GLU A 17 -8.78 -6.62 -5.28
N LEU A 18 -8.88 -7.43 -6.35
CA LEU A 18 -8.53 -7.00 -7.72
C LEU A 18 -9.42 -5.85 -8.20
N LEU A 19 -10.72 -5.86 -7.85
CA LEU A 19 -11.61 -4.74 -8.16
C LEU A 19 -11.20 -3.46 -7.42
N CYS A 20 -10.84 -3.57 -6.15
CA CYS A 20 -10.36 -2.46 -5.34
C CYS A 20 -9.08 -1.85 -5.94
N GLN A 21 -8.10 -2.68 -6.27
CA GLN A 21 -6.85 -2.26 -6.91
C GLN A 21 -7.10 -1.52 -8.23
N ARG A 22 -7.92 -2.08 -9.13
CA ARG A 22 -8.27 -1.43 -10.40
C ARG A 22 -8.95 -0.08 -10.20
N ARG A 23 -9.86 0.03 -9.22
CA ARG A 23 -10.55 1.29 -8.91
C ARG A 23 -9.60 2.33 -8.32
N ALA A 24 -8.68 1.92 -7.45
CA ALA A 24 -7.66 2.79 -6.88
C ALA A 24 -6.77 3.39 -7.98
N LEU A 25 -6.28 2.58 -8.92
CA LEU A 25 -5.51 3.12 -10.05
C LEU A 25 -6.34 4.06 -10.92
N LYS A 26 -7.60 3.70 -11.21
CA LYS A 26 -8.50 4.52 -12.04
C LYS A 26 -8.79 5.89 -11.42
N VAL A 27 -9.05 5.97 -10.12
CA VAL A 27 -9.45 7.26 -9.48
C VAL A 27 -8.30 8.28 -9.48
N PHE A 28 -7.05 7.82 -9.44
CA PHE A 28 -5.87 8.68 -9.52
C PHE A 28 -5.31 8.81 -10.96
N GLY A 29 -5.96 8.21 -11.96
CA GLY A 29 -5.49 8.26 -13.36
C GLY A 29 -4.15 7.53 -13.60
N CYS A 30 -3.83 6.55 -12.77
CA CYS A 30 -2.57 5.82 -12.85
C CYS A 30 -2.62 4.75 -13.96
N ASP A 31 -1.60 4.78 -14.84
CA ASP A 31 -1.35 3.74 -15.84
C ASP A 31 -0.93 2.42 -15.14
N PRO A 32 -1.70 1.32 -15.29
CA PRO A 32 -1.40 0.04 -14.64
C PRO A 32 -0.07 -0.59 -15.08
N GLU A 33 0.50 -0.20 -16.23
CA GLU A 33 1.82 -0.69 -16.66
C GLU A 33 2.97 -0.02 -15.89
N LYS A 34 2.72 1.16 -15.32
CA LYS A 34 3.72 1.97 -14.60
C LYS A 34 3.51 1.97 -13.09
N TRP A 35 2.27 1.74 -12.65
CA TRP A 35 1.87 1.85 -11.26
C TRP A 35 1.20 0.58 -10.75
N GLY A 36 1.70 0.08 -9.62
CA GLY A 36 1.02 -0.89 -8.79
C GLY A 36 0.34 -0.24 -7.59
N VAL A 37 -0.53 -0.98 -6.91
CA VAL A 37 -1.14 -0.54 -5.64
C VAL A 37 -1.33 -1.72 -4.70
N ASN A 38 -0.95 -1.54 -3.43
CA ASN A 38 -1.34 -2.42 -2.34
C ASN A 38 -2.51 -1.77 -1.58
N VAL A 39 -3.61 -2.52 -1.41
CA VAL A 39 -4.86 -2.06 -0.75
C VAL A 39 -5.11 -2.73 0.60
N GLN A 40 -4.08 -3.34 1.21
CA GLN A 40 -4.20 -4.18 2.41
C GLN A 40 -3.73 -3.49 3.69
N SER A 41 -3.06 -2.33 3.62
CA SER A 41 -2.66 -1.62 4.84
C SER A 41 -3.87 -1.26 5.69
N LEU A 42 -3.78 -1.53 7.00
CA LEU A 42 -4.89 -1.39 7.93
C LEU A 42 -5.26 0.08 8.22
N SER A 43 -4.30 0.99 8.08
CA SER A 43 -4.48 2.43 8.27
C SER A 43 -3.29 3.20 7.67
N GLY A 44 -3.29 4.54 7.80
CA GLY A 44 -2.24 5.42 7.28
C GLY A 44 -0.87 5.19 7.91
N ALA A 45 -0.78 5.20 9.26
CA ALA A 45 0.50 5.02 9.94
C ALA A 45 1.16 3.65 9.65
N PRO A 46 0.44 2.50 9.68
CA PRO A 46 1.00 1.23 9.22
C PRO A 46 1.40 1.21 7.74
N ALA A 47 0.74 2.00 6.88
CA ALA A 47 1.11 2.10 5.47
C ALA A 47 2.49 2.74 5.30
N ASN A 48 2.74 3.85 6.01
CA ASN A 48 4.04 4.53 6.04
C ASN A 48 5.14 3.59 6.55
N LEU A 49 4.89 2.88 7.65
CA LEU A 49 5.86 1.95 8.24
C LEU A 49 6.19 0.78 7.28
N ALA A 50 5.20 0.26 6.55
CA ALA A 50 5.42 -0.79 5.56
C ALA A 50 6.29 -0.30 4.40
N VAL A 51 6.13 0.96 3.95
CA VAL A 51 7.00 1.57 2.94
C VAL A 51 8.43 1.69 3.45
N TYR A 52 8.64 2.21 4.66
CA TYR A 52 9.98 2.33 5.25
C TYR A 52 10.65 0.98 5.38
N THR A 53 9.93 -0.03 5.85
CA THR A 53 10.46 -1.40 6.00
C THR A 53 10.76 -2.06 4.65
N GLY A 54 10.00 -1.75 3.61
CA GLY A 54 10.20 -2.30 2.27
C GLY A 54 11.34 -1.65 1.49
N LEU A 55 11.71 -0.42 1.81
CA LEU A 55 12.71 0.36 1.07
C LEU A 55 14.01 0.60 1.84
N LEU A 56 13.97 0.58 3.17
CA LEU A 56 15.07 0.98 4.03
C LEU A 56 15.52 -0.15 4.95
N GLN A 57 16.80 -0.12 5.30
CA GLN A 57 17.36 -0.94 6.37
C GLN A 57 17.23 -0.25 7.74
N PRO A 58 17.24 -1.01 8.84
CA PRO A 58 17.30 -0.42 10.18
C PRO A 58 18.45 0.58 10.31
N ASN A 59 18.16 1.75 10.88
CA ASN A 59 19.06 2.89 11.08
C ASN A 59 19.41 3.72 9.83
N GLU A 60 18.80 3.45 8.66
CA GLU A 60 18.85 4.40 7.54
C GLU A 60 18.05 5.67 7.85
N ARG A 61 18.31 6.72 7.07
CA ARG A 61 17.83 8.07 7.37
C ARG A 61 16.58 8.40 6.57
N ILE A 62 15.62 9.04 7.24
CA ILE A 62 14.41 9.61 6.65
C ILE A 62 14.36 11.09 7.03
N MET A 63 13.92 11.94 6.11
CA MET A 63 13.57 13.33 6.41
C MET A 63 12.09 13.55 6.10
N GLY A 64 11.40 14.26 6.97
CA GLY A 64 10.00 14.65 6.83
C GLY A 64 9.77 16.06 7.37
N LEU A 65 8.55 16.58 7.21
CA LEU A 65 8.16 17.86 7.80
C LEU A 65 8.11 17.73 9.33
N ASP A 66 8.62 18.73 10.04
CA ASP A 66 8.61 18.72 11.51
C ASP A 66 7.17 18.78 12.05
N LEU A 67 6.93 18.16 13.21
CA LEU A 67 5.58 18.03 13.78
C LEU A 67 4.94 19.38 14.13
N PRO A 68 5.65 20.34 14.78
CA PRO A 68 5.12 21.68 15.03
C PRO A 68 4.85 22.49 13.75
N ASP A 69 5.52 22.14 12.64
CA ASP A 69 5.37 22.77 11.34
C ASP A 69 4.25 22.13 10.49
N GLY A 70 3.46 21.24 11.08
CA GLY A 70 2.33 20.56 10.41
C GLY A 70 2.65 19.17 9.86
N GLY A 71 3.78 18.58 10.26
CA GLY A 71 4.11 17.18 10.00
C GLY A 71 3.12 16.20 10.65
N HIS A 72 3.27 14.93 10.30
CA HIS A 72 2.50 13.83 10.90
C HIS A 72 3.47 12.83 11.55
N LEU A 73 3.08 12.29 12.70
CA LEU A 73 3.82 11.22 13.42
C LEU A 73 3.96 9.94 12.59
#